data_AF-A0A963VJG6-F1
#
_entry.id   AF-A0A963VJG6-F1
#
_cell.length_a   1.000
_cell.length_b   1.000
_cell.length_c   1.000
_cell.angle_alpha   90.00
_cell.angle_beta   90.00
_cell.angle_gamma   90.00
#
_symmetry.space_group_name_H-M   'P 1'
#
loop_
_entity.id
_entity.type
_entity.pdbx_description
1 polymer ?
#
loop_
_entity_poly.entity_id
_entity_poly.type
_entity_poly.pdbx_seq_one_letter_code
_entity_poly.pdbx_strand_id
1 'polypeptide(L)'
;MDEHDPNRADAQRAPTDIEQIVQALAEGRNKRVRKFLARMHPAKTAALLEMLDPDQRIALWQQVEPGLEARIQPHLNQLLSGQLAGESREDSAAEQAEQAEQHADQRQGQGGVNHLDAVRKALGAGRLKRVAKTLRRMHPAKVAGLLEAMPPEERSAVWSMVDTDRTGKVLTYLHDEIRDALAGELDLDDLVASAQHLELDDLVDLIQGLPAELGSRLMQSA
;
A
#
# COMPACT_ATOMS: atom_id res chain seq x y z
N MET A 1 54.58 4.51 10.33
CA MET A 1 53.78 3.59 9.49
C MET A 1 52.35 3.89 9.85
N ASP A 2 51.76 4.86 9.15
CA ASP A 2 50.35 5.20 9.32
C ASP A 2 49.57 4.32 8.35
N GLU A 3 48.85 3.36 8.94
CA GLU A 3 47.97 2.43 8.26
C GLU A 3 46.75 3.23 7.79
N HIS A 4 46.73 3.58 6.50
CA HIS A 4 45.59 4.21 5.86
C HIS A 4 44.50 3.14 5.70
N ASP A 5 43.60 3.04 6.67
CA ASP A 5 42.42 2.19 6.61
C ASP A 5 41.48 2.70 5.48
N PRO A 6 41.36 1.96 4.36
CA PRO A 6 40.56 2.38 3.21
C PRO A 6 39.05 2.26 3.47
N ASN A 7 38.62 1.72 4.62
CA ASN A 7 37.24 1.34 4.88
C ASN A 7 36.39 2.43 5.56
N ARG A 8 36.93 3.63 5.77
CA ARG A 8 36.21 4.74 6.43
C ARG A 8 35.35 5.57 5.48
N ALA A 9 35.42 5.33 4.16
CA ALA A 9 34.72 6.13 3.14
C ALA A 9 33.30 5.64 2.82
N ASP A 10 32.93 4.40 3.16
CA ASP A 10 31.61 3.84 2.84
C ASP A 10 30.52 4.14 3.89
N ALA A 11 30.87 4.74 5.04
CA ALA A 11 29.95 4.93 6.16
C ALA A 11 29.03 6.18 6.07
N GLN A 12 29.07 6.97 4.98
CA GLN A 12 28.34 8.24 4.87
C GLN A 12 27.56 8.46 3.56
N ARG A 13 27.36 7.44 2.72
CA ARG A 13 26.55 7.62 1.51
C ARG A 13 25.07 7.63 1.88
N ALA A 14 24.37 8.73 1.58
CA ALA A 14 22.91 8.78 1.68
C ALA A 14 22.32 7.68 0.78
N PRO A 15 21.34 6.88 1.28
CA PRO A 15 20.83 5.75 0.53
C PRO A 15 20.16 6.24 -0.76
N THR A 16 20.43 5.54 -1.86
CA THR A 16 19.88 5.91 -3.18
C THR A 16 18.35 5.72 -3.20
N ASP A 17 17.65 6.38 -4.13
CA ASP A 17 16.20 6.16 -4.32
C ASP A 17 15.85 4.67 -4.46
N ILE A 18 16.72 3.91 -5.12
CA ILE A 18 16.54 2.48 -5.35
C ILE A 18 16.64 1.70 -4.04
N GLU A 19 17.68 1.97 -3.24
CA GLU A 19 17.85 1.34 -1.92
C GLU A 19 16.67 1.66 -1.00
N GLN A 20 16.15 2.89 -1.04
CA GLN A 20 14.99 3.28 -0.26
C GLN A 20 13.70 2.56 -0.73
N ILE A 21 13.54 2.33 -2.04
CA ILE A 21 12.41 1.55 -2.57
C ILE A 21 12.51 0.09 -2.14
N VAL A 22 13.69 -0.53 -2.28
CA VAL A 22 13.91 -1.93 -1.89
C VAL A 22 13.68 -2.13 -0.39
N GLN A 23 14.19 -1.20 0.43
CA GLN A 23 13.94 -1.22 1.87
C GLN A 23 12.45 -1.07 2.19
N ALA A 24 11.75 -0.13 1.55
CA ALA A 24 10.32 0.07 1.76
C ALA A 24 9.49 -1.15 1.31
N LEU A 25 9.89 -1.85 0.24
CA LEU A 25 9.27 -3.11 -0.17
C LEU A 25 9.47 -4.20 0.89
N ALA A 26 10.69 -4.34 1.42
CA ALA A 26 11.00 -5.33 2.45
C ALA A 26 10.23 -5.08 3.76
N GLU A 27 9.96 -3.82 4.09
CA GLU A 27 9.18 -3.40 5.25
C GLU A 27 7.65 -3.40 5.00
N GLY A 28 7.20 -3.72 3.78
CA GLY A 28 5.77 -3.66 3.42
C GLY A 28 5.19 -2.23 3.40
N ARG A 29 6.03 -1.19 3.35
CA ARG A 29 5.63 0.23 3.31
C ARG A 29 5.17 0.63 1.90
N ASN A 30 4.09 0.01 1.45
CA ASN A 30 3.57 0.13 0.09
C ASN A 30 3.17 1.57 -0.31
N LYS A 31 2.64 2.37 0.62
CA LYS A 31 2.38 3.82 0.38
C LYS A 31 3.66 4.56 0.00
N ARG A 32 4.75 4.31 0.72
CA ARG A 32 6.06 4.92 0.48
C ARG A 32 6.64 4.50 -0.87
N VAL A 33 6.54 3.22 -1.22
CA VAL A 33 6.93 2.70 -2.55
C VAL A 33 6.15 3.42 -3.65
N ARG A 34 4.81 3.51 -3.54
CA ARG A 34 3.97 4.23 -4.51
C ARG A 34 4.36 5.70 -4.65
N LYS A 35 4.71 6.38 -3.55
CA LYS A 35 5.19 7.77 -3.55
C LYS A 35 6.50 7.94 -4.31
N PHE A 36 7.45 7.02 -4.15
CA PHE A 36 8.68 7.02 -4.95
C PHE A 36 8.40 6.79 -6.43
N LEU A 37 7.57 5.78 -6.75
CA LEU A 37 7.20 5.45 -8.12
C LEU A 37 6.49 6.60 -8.84
N ALA A 38 5.61 7.32 -8.15
CA ALA A 38 4.88 8.46 -8.73
C ALA A 38 5.80 9.63 -9.11
N ARG A 39 6.92 9.80 -8.40
CA ARG A 39 7.95 10.82 -8.69
C ARG A 39 9.00 10.34 -9.69
N MET A 40 9.12 9.02 -9.88
CA MET A 40 10.12 8.40 -10.74
C MET A 40 9.69 8.41 -12.21
N HIS A 41 10.64 8.61 -13.12
CA HIS A 41 10.39 8.52 -14.56
C HIS A 41 10.08 7.06 -14.97
N PRO A 42 9.07 6.78 -15.84
CA PRO A 42 8.69 5.42 -16.23
C PRO A 42 9.83 4.53 -16.72
N ALA A 43 10.76 5.08 -17.51
CA ALA A 43 11.96 4.34 -17.96
C ALA A 43 12.91 3.94 -16.80
N LYS A 44 13.02 4.78 -15.76
CA LYS A 44 13.84 4.45 -14.56
C LYS A 44 13.14 3.34 -13.75
N THR A 45 11.80 3.36 -13.68
CA THR A 45 11.04 2.27 -13.07
C THR A 45 11.18 0.96 -13.85
N ALA A 46 11.15 1.01 -15.18
CA ALA A 46 11.40 -0.17 -16.03
C ALA A 46 12.79 -0.76 -15.78
N ALA A 47 13.83 0.07 -15.77
CA ALA A 47 15.19 -0.37 -15.47
C ALA A 47 15.33 -0.97 -14.05
N LEU A 48 14.62 -0.40 -13.07
CA LEU A 48 14.57 -0.95 -11.72
C LEU A 48 13.93 -2.35 -11.71
N LEU A 49 12.77 -2.52 -12.35
CA LEU A 49 12.10 -3.82 -12.46
C LEU A 49 13.02 -4.89 -13.09
N GLU A 50 13.83 -4.52 -14.08
CA GLU A 50 14.77 -5.44 -14.72
C GLU A 50 15.96 -5.83 -13.83
N MET A 51 16.37 -4.95 -12.91
CA MET A 51 17.49 -5.18 -12.00
C MET A 51 17.10 -5.97 -10.76
N LEU A 52 15.85 -5.86 -10.30
CA LEU A 52 15.36 -6.56 -9.12
C LEU A 52 15.26 -8.07 -9.34
N ASP A 53 15.42 -8.83 -8.25
CA ASP A 53 15.12 -10.27 -8.23
C ASP A 53 13.61 -10.52 -8.49
N PRO A 54 13.21 -11.76 -8.85
CA PRO A 54 11.83 -12.05 -9.19
C PRO A 54 10.82 -11.67 -8.11
N ASP A 55 11.12 -11.91 -6.84
CA ASP A 55 10.17 -11.68 -5.74
C ASP A 55 9.99 -10.17 -5.48
N GLN A 56 11.10 -9.42 -5.43
CA GLN A 56 11.09 -7.96 -5.30
C GLN A 56 10.43 -7.30 -6.51
N ARG A 57 10.64 -7.85 -7.71
CA ARG A 57 10.05 -7.33 -8.95
C ARG A 57 8.53 -7.49 -8.95
N ILE A 58 8.03 -8.65 -8.54
CA ILE A 58 6.59 -8.89 -8.41
C ILE A 58 6.01 -7.96 -7.34
N ALA A 59 6.66 -7.85 -6.18
CA ALA A 59 6.24 -6.94 -5.12
C ALA A 59 6.18 -5.48 -5.59
N LEU A 60 7.21 -5.02 -6.31
CA LEU A 60 7.23 -3.68 -6.90
C LEU A 60 6.14 -3.50 -7.94
N TRP A 61 5.95 -4.49 -8.82
CA TRP A 61 4.92 -4.45 -9.85
C TRP A 61 3.52 -4.34 -9.24
N GLN A 62 3.26 -5.01 -8.13
CA GLN A 62 2.00 -4.91 -7.37
C GLN A 62 1.75 -3.50 -6.80
N GLN A 63 2.76 -2.62 -6.74
CA GLN A 63 2.60 -1.21 -6.34
C GLN A 63 2.42 -0.24 -7.53
N VAL A 64 2.62 -0.70 -8.77
CA VAL A 64 2.47 0.15 -9.95
C VAL A 64 0.98 0.32 -10.27
N GLU A 65 0.48 1.55 -10.27
CA GLU A 65 -0.91 1.86 -10.65
C GLU A 65 -1.13 1.71 -12.17
N PRO A 66 -2.35 1.36 -12.65
CA PRO A 66 -2.60 1.07 -14.07
C PRO A 66 -2.16 2.17 -15.06
N GLY A 67 -2.31 3.45 -14.68
CA GLY A 67 -1.86 4.57 -15.51
C GLY A 67 -0.33 4.66 -15.65
N LEU A 68 0.41 4.21 -14.64
CA LEU A 68 1.87 4.14 -14.68
C LEU A 68 2.34 2.88 -15.42
N GLU A 69 1.63 1.74 -15.27
CA GLU A 69 1.93 0.50 -16.02
C GLU A 69 1.97 0.76 -17.53
N ALA A 70 0.95 1.42 -18.09
CA ALA A 70 0.87 1.73 -19.51
C ALA A 70 2.05 2.60 -20.00
N ARG A 71 2.63 3.41 -19.11
CA ARG A 71 3.79 4.27 -19.41
C ARG A 71 5.11 3.55 -19.24
N ILE A 72 5.19 2.55 -18.38
CA ILE A 72 6.38 1.70 -18.16
C ILE A 72 6.51 0.68 -19.29
N GLN A 73 5.39 0.15 -19.78
CA GLN A 73 5.34 -0.95 -20.73
C GLN A 73 6.19 -0.77 -22.01
N PRO A 74 6.25 0.42 -22.64
CA PRO A 74 7.12 0.63 -23.82
C PRO A 74 8.63 0.56 -23.52
N HIS A 75 9.02 0.65 -22.25
CA HIS A 75 10.41 0.65 -21.81
C HIS A 75 10.90 -0.71 -21.30
N LEU A 76 9.99 -1.66 -21.08
CA LEU A 76 10.35 -3.00 -20.62
C LEU A 76 10.85 -3.88 -21.77
N ASN A 77 11.80 -4.75 -21.49
CA ASN A 77 12.14 -5.82 -22.43
C ASN A 77 10.96 -6.80 -22.64
N GLN A 78 10.97 -7.51 -23.78
CA GLN A 78 9.87 -8.38 -24.19
C GLN A 78 9.60 -9.54 -23.22
N LEU A 79 10.67 -10.10 -22.62
CA LEU A 79 10.57 -11.22 -21.70
C LEU A 79 9.81 -10.80 -20.43
N LEU A 80 10.21 -9.68 -19.84
CA LEU A 80 9.61 -9.18 -18.61
C LEU A 80 8.19 -8.65 -18.85
N SER A 81 7.96 -7.99 -19.98
CA SER A 81 6.60 -7.59 -20.39
C SER A 81 5.66 -8.79 -20.47
N GLY A 82 6.13 -9.93 -21.00
CA GLY A 82 5.38 -11.19 -21.06
C GLY A 82 5.09 -11.78 -19.68
N GLN A 83 6.08 -11.77 -18.78
CA GLN A 83 5.93 -12.28 -17.39
C GLN A 83 4.86 -11.50 -16.61
N LEU A 84 4.99 -10.17 -16.59
CA LEU A 84 4.07 -9.28 -15.85
C LEU A 84 2.65 -9.29 -16.44
N ALA A 85 2.52 -9.46 -17.76
CA ALA A 85 1.22 -9.63 -18.40
C ALA A 85 0.56 -10.98 -18.07
N GLY A 86 1.35 -12.03 -17.84
CA GLY A 86 0.86 -13.33 -17.36
C GLY A 86 0.21 -13.21 -15.98
N GLU A 87 0.88 -12.56 -15.04
CA GLU A 87 0.38 -12.34 -13.67
C GLU A 87 -0.96 -11.59 -13.66
N SER A 88 -1.07 -10.49 -14.40
CA SER A 88 -2.33 -9.73 -14.49
C SER A 88 -3.49 -10.55 -15.09
N ARG A 89 -3.21 -11.50 -15.98
CA ARG A 89 -4.21 -12.40 -16.57
C ARG A 89 -4.66 -13.46 -15.57
N GLU A 90 -3.74 -14.03 -14.82
CA GLU A 90 -4.04 -15.00 -13.76
C GLU A 90 -4.90 -14.38 -12.66
N ASP A 91 -4.59 -13.14 -12.27
CA ASP A 91 -5.40 -12.37 -11.31
C ASP A 91 -6.82 -12.14 -11.82
N SER A 92 -6.97 -11.80 -13.10
CA SER A 92 -8.28 -11.59 -13.74
C SER A 92 -9.11 -12.88 -13.83
N ALA A 93 -8.47 -14.01 -14.15
CA ALA A 93 -9.14 -15.31 -14.20
C ALA A 93 -9.58 -15.79 -12.81
N ALA A 94 -8.72 -15.61 -11.80
CA ALA A 94 -9.06 -15.91 -10.41
C ALA A 94 -10.21 -15.02 -9.89
N GLU A 95 -10.22 -13.73 -10.25
CA GLU A 95 -11.32 -12.82 -9.93
C GLU A 95 -12.66 -13.29 -10.51
N GLN A 96 -12.68 -13.74 -11.77
CA GLN A 96 -13.90 -14.21 -12.43
C GLN A 96 -14.44 -15.51 -11.83
N ALA A 97 -13.56 -16.46 -11.52
CA ALA A 97 -13.93 -17.71 -10.87
C ALA A 97 -14.54 -17.46 -9.48
N GLU A 98 -13.92 -16.59 -8.68
CA GLU A 98 -14.41 -16.26 -7.34
C GLU A 98 -15.72 -15.47 -7.35
N GLN A 99 -15.91 -14.55 -8.30
CA GLN A 99 -17.19 -13.86 -8.45
C GLN A 99 -18.30 -14.85 -8.82
N ALA A 100 -18.03 -15.83 -9.69
CA ALA A 100 -18.98 -16.87 -10.04
C ALA A 100 -19.37 -17.74 -8.82
N GLU A 101 -18.41 -18.10 -7.97
CA GLU A 101 -18.66 -18.83 -6.71
C GLU A 101 -19.46 -17.99 -5.69
N GLN A 102 -19.10 -16.71 -5.50
CA GLN A 102 -19.79 -15.80 -4.59
C GLN A 102 -21.25 -15.53 -5.01
N HIS A 103 -21.52 -15.46 -6.30
CA HIS A 103 -22.89 -15.34 -6.83
C HIS A 103 -23.74 -16.59 -6.61
N ALA A 104 -23.11 -17.78 -6.51
CA ALA A 104 -23.81 -19.01 -6.16
C ALA A 104 -24.17 -19.07 -4.67
N ASP A 105 -23.27 -18.59 -3.80
CA ASP A 105 -23.41 -18.63 -2.34
C ASP A 105 -24.40 -17.58 -1.78
N GLN A 106 -24.54 -16.42 -2.44
CA GLN A 106 -25.49 -15.36 -2.06
C GLN A 106 -26.99 -15.77 -2.09
N ARG A 107 -27.33 -16.93 -2.65
CA ARG A 107 -28.70 -17.48 -2.62
C ARG A 107 -29.09 -18.06 -1.26
N GLN A 108 -28.15 -18.23 -0.33
CA GLN A 108 -28.38 -18.70 1.04
C GLN A 108 -27.86 -17.62 2.00
N GLY A 109 -28.75 -16.96 2.75
CA GLY A 109 -28.47 -15.65 3.34
C GLY A 109 -27.40 -15.60 4.44
N GLN A 110 -26.47 -14.62 4.33
CA GLN A 110 -25.97 -13.69 5.36
C GLN A 110 -24.85 -12.81 4.77
N GLY A 111 -25.18 -11.58 4.36
CA GLY A 111 -24.32 -10.68 3.56
C GLY A 111 -23.17 -9.95 4.28
N GLY A 112 -22.65 -10.50 5.39
CA GLY A 112 -21.56 -9.88 6.17
C GLY A 112 -20.17 -10.46 5.92
N VAL A 113 -20.06 -11.66 5.34
CA VAL A 113 -18.83 -12.48 5.47
C VAL A 113 -17.90 -12.44 4.24
N ASN A 114 -18.34 -11.92 3.09
CA ASN A 114 -17.56 -12.09 1.84
C ASN A 114 -16.34 -11.15 1.68
N HIS A 115 -16.38 -9.90 2.16
CA HIS A 115 -15.30 -8.94 1.88
C HIS A 115 -14.03 -9.20 2.70
N LEU A 116 -14.17 -9.61 3.96
CA LEU A 116 -13.03 -9.97 4.81
C LEU A 116 -12.28 -11.16 4.22
N ASP A 117 -13.01 -12.24 3.90
CA ASP A 117 -12.41 -13.45 3.31
C ASP A 117 -11.78 -13.18 1.95
N ALA A 118 -12.44 -12.38 1.10
CA ALA A 118 -11.88 -11.98 -0.19
C ALA A 118 -10.58 -11.18 -0.04
N VAL A 119 -10.52 -10.23 0.90
CA VAL A 119 -9.29 -9.45 1.16
C VAL A 119 -8.19 -10.34 1.72
N ARG A 120 -8.49 -11.21 2.69
CA ARG A 120 -7.50 -12.14 3.27
C ARG A 120 -6.96 -13.13 2.24
N LYS A 121 -7.83 -13.67 1.38
CA LYS A 121 -7.43 -14.57 0.28
C LYS A 121 -6.54 -13.85 -0.73
N ALA A 122 -6.89 -12.62 -1.10
CA ALA A 122 -6.06 -11.80 -2.00
C ALA A 122 -4.71 -11.48 -1.36
N LEU A 123 -4.70 -11.12 -0.07
CA LEU A 123 -3.49 -10.83 0.69
C LEU A 123 -2.57 -12.05 0.78
N GLY A 124 -3.09 -13.21 1.17
CA GLY A 124 -2.32 -14.46 1.26
C GLY A 124 -1.77 -14.94 -0.08
N ALA A 125 -2.36 -14.50 -1.20
CA ALA A 125 -1.86 -14.76 -2.55
C ALA A 125 -0.93 -13.65 -3.08
N GLY A 126 -0.58 -12.64 -2.29
CA GLY A 126 0.28 -11.52 -2.72
C GLY A 126 -0.37 -10.56 -3.71
N ARG A 127 -1.69 -10.63 -3.91
CA ARG A 127 -2.45 -9.83 -4.89
C ARG A 127 -2.82 -8.46 -4.33
N LEU A 128 -1.81 -7.64 -4.04
CA LEU A 128 -2.01 -6.37 -3.36
C LEU A 128 -2.83 -5.38 -4.19
N LYS A 129 -2.71 -5.38 -5.52
CA LYS A 129 -3.57 -4.58 -6.41
C LYS A 129 -5.05 -4.89 -6.21
N ARG A 130 -5.37 -6.17 -6.01
CA ARG A 130 -6.74 -6.64 -5.77
C ARG A 130 -7.25 -6.20 -4.40
N VAL A 131 -6.39 -6.26 -3.38
CA VAL A 131 -6.70 -5.70 -2.05
C VAL A 131 -7.04 -4.22 -2.19
N ALA A 132 -6.16 -3.40 -2.77
CA ALA A 132 -6.38 -1.97 -2.97
C ALA A 132 -7.68 -1.67 -3.73
N LYS A 133 -7.93 -2.38 -4.85
CA LYS A 133 -9.16 -2.25 -5.65
C LYS A 133 -10.42 -2.56 -4.86
N THR A 134 -10.38 -3.57 -3.99
CA THR A 134 -11.51 -3.93 -3.12
C THR A 134 -11.74 -2.84 -2.08
N LEU A 135 -10.68 -2.40 -1.39
CA LEU A 135 -10.75 -1.33 -0.39
C LEU A 135 -11.28 -0.02 -0.99
N ARG A 136 -10.84 0.36 -2.21
CA ARG A 136 -11.30 1.54 -2.97
C ARG A 136 -12.81 1.61 -3.13
N ARG A 137 -13.47 0.46 -3.29
CA ARG A 137 -14.91 0.35 -3.52
C ARG A 137 -15.74 0.30 -2.24
N MET A 138 -15.10 0.05 -1.09
CA MET A 138 -15.77 -0.05 0.20
C MET A 138 -15.94 1.32 0.84
N HIS A 139 -16.98 1.52 1.64
CA HIS A 139 -17.09 2.71 2.48
C HIS A 139 -15.96 2.73 3.54
N PRO A 140 -15.36 3.90 3.88
CA PRO A 140 -14.28 3.97 4.88
C PRO A 140 -14.60 3.29 6.22
N ALA A 141 -15.83 3.44 6.74
CA ALA A 141 -16.27 2.73 7.95
C ALA A 141 -16.24 1.19 7.83
N LYS A 142 -16.52 0.64 6.63
CA LYS A 142 -16.39 -0.81 6.39
C LYS A 142 -14.93 -1.24 6.31
N VAL A 143 -14.05 -0.38 5.77
CA VAL A 143 -12.60 -0.62 5.78
C VAL A 143 -12.07 -0.64 7.20
N ALA A 144 -12.51 0.31 8.05
CA ALA A 144 -12.17 0.34 9.47
C ALA A 144 -12.57 -0.97 10.16
N GLY A 145 -13.84 -1.38 10.09
CA GLY A 145 -14.28 -2.65 10.69
C GLY A 145 -13.56 -3.89 10.16
N LEU A 146 -13.15 -3.90 8.89
CA LEU A 146 -12.33 -4.97 8.31
C LEU A 146 -10.91 -5.00 8.92
N LEU A 147 -10.27 -3.84 9.10
CA LEU A 147 -8.97 -3.74 9.75
C LEU A 147 -9.04 -4.16 11.22
N GLU A 148 -10.11 -3.84 11.93
CA GLU A 148 -10.31 -4.23 13.33
C GLU A 148 -10.48 -5.74 13.51
N ALA A 149 -11.13 -6.39 12.54
CA ALA A 149 -11.32 -7.84 12.54
C ALA A 149 -10.05 -8.64 12.18
N MET A 150 -8.98 -7.98 11.72
CA MET A 150 -7.74 -8.62 11.28
C MET A 150 -6.69 -8.75 12.39
N PRO A 151 -5.87 -9.81 12.36
CA PRO A 151 -4.63 -9.89 13.14
C PRO A 151 -3.66 -8.74 12.77
N PRO A 152 -2.75 -8.34 13.69
CA PRO A 152 -1.85 -7.20 13.47
C PRO A 152 -1.05 -7.24 12.15
N GLU A 153 -0.44 -8.37 11.81
CA GLU A 153 0.37 -8.50 10.59
C GLU A 153 -0.45 -8.30 9.30
N GLU A 154 -1.61 -8.94 9.22
CA GLU A 154 -2.53 -8.78 8.08
C GLU A 154 -3.07 -7.35 8.02
N ARG A 155 -3.38 -6.77 9.19
CA ARG A 155 -3.89 -5.41 9.30
C ARG A 155 -2.92 -4.38 8.77
N SER A 156 -1.63 -4.42 9.17
CA SER A 156 -0.61 -3.49 8.66
C SER A 156 -0.41 -3.64 7.15
N ALA A 157 -0.43 -4.88 6.64
CA ALA A 157 -0.33 -5.12 5.20
C ALA A 157 -1.54 -4.55 4.43
N VAL A 158 -2.77 -4.75 4.91
CA VAL A 158 -3.98 -4.18 4.29
C VAL A 158 -4.00 -2.65 4.44
N TRP A 159 -3.58 -2.13 5.59
CA TRP A 159 -3.46 -0.70 5.85
C TRP A 159 -2.53 -0.03 4.86
N SER A 160 -1.39 -0.65 4.53
CA SER A 160 -0.44 -0.15 3.52
C SER A 160 -1.05 -0.01 2.11
N MET A 161 -2.15 -0.71 1.84
CA MET A 161 -2.88 -0.68 0.56
C MET A 161 -4.06 0.30 0.53
N VAL A 162 -4.47 0.87 1.68
CA VAL A 162 -5.44 1.97 1.72
C VAL A 162 -4.82 3.18 1.03
N ASP A 163 -5.62 3.91 0.25
CA ASP A 163 -5.14 5.10 -0.42
C ASP A 163 -4.97 6.26 0.55
N THR A 164 -3.95 7.09 0.28
CA THR A 164 -3.57 8.20 1.17
C THR A 164 -4.74 9.17 1.38
N ASP A 165 -5.46 9.54 0.33
CA ASP A 165 -6.64 10.43 0.40
C ASP A 165 -7.78 9.89 1.28
N ARG A 166 -7.87 8.56 1.44
CA ARG A 166 -8.92 7.90 2.21
C ARG A 166 -8.49 7.54 3.62
N THR A 167 -7.18 7.55 3.88
CA THR A 167 -6.57 7.12 5.14
C THR A 167 -7.14 7.92 6.31
N GLY A 168 -7.22 9.24 6.21
CA GLY A 168 -7.77 10.11 7.25
C GLY A 168 -9.22 9.76 7.60
N LYS A 169 -10.07 9.56 6.59
CA LYS A 169 -11.47 9.17 6.80
C LYS A 169 -11.63 7.76 7.37
N VAL A 170 -10.69 6.85 7.10
CA VAL A 170 -10.70 5.53 7.75
C VAL A 170 -10.30 5.63 9.22
N LEU A 171 -9.30 6.45 9.55
CA LEU A 171 -8.85 6.67 10.93
C LEU A 171 -9.99 7.18 11.84
N THR A 172 -10.86 8.05 11.35
CA THR A 172 -11.98 8.57 12.16
C THR A 172 -13.00 7.50 12.58
N TYR A 173 -13.07 6.37 11.87
CA TYR A 173 -13.97 5.26 12.18
C TYR A 173 -13.33 4.15 13.02
N LEU A 174 -12.03 4.19 13.26
CA LEU A 174 -11.32 3.17 14.05
C LEU A 174 -11.42 3.43 15.55
N HIS A 175 -11.47 2.37 16.35
CA HIS A 175 -11.27 2.45 17.79
C HIS A 175 -9.85 2.92 18.15
N ASP A 176 -9.74 3.66 19.25
CA ASP A 176 -8.55 4.40 19.68
C ASP A 176 -7.27 3.57 19.62
N GLU A 177 -7.26 2.35 20.17
CA GLU A 177 -6.07 1.48 20.19
C GLU A 177 -5.56 1.15 18.78
N ILE A 178 -6.47 0.85 17.85
CA ILE A 178 -6.12 0.47 16.48
C ILE A 178 -5.81 1.72 15.65
N ARG A 179 -6.51 2.82 15.90
CA ARG A 179 -6.23 4.12 15.30
C ARG A 179 -4.82 4.58 15.63
N ASP A 180 -4.42 4.52 16.90
CA ASP A 180 -3.08 4.93 17.36
C ASP A 180 -1.99 4.09 16.70
N ALA A 181 -2.18 2.76 16.69
CA ALA A 181 -1.24 1.84 16.05
C ALA A 181 -1.09 2.14 14.55
N LEU A 182 -2.19 2.27 13.81
CA LEU A 182 -2.17 2.48 12.36
C LEU A 182 -1.76 3.91 11.97
N ALA A 183 -2.07 4.91 12.79
CA ALA A 183 -1.60 6.28 12.58
C ALA A 183 -0.08 6.38 12.79
N GLY A 184 0.48 5.62 13.75
CA GLY A 184 1.92 5.52 13.97
C GLY A 184 2.69 4.88 12.82
N GLU A 185 2.04 4.09 11.97
CA GLU A 185 2.63 3.52 10.75
C GLU A 185 2.70 4.51 9.57
N LEU A 186 1.99 5.64 9.63
CA LEU A 186 1.97 6.61 8.55
C LEU A 186 3.17 7.55 8.59
N ASP A 187 3.71 7.85 7.40
CA ASP A 187 4.57 9.02 7.23
C ASP A 187 3.72 10.29 7.49
N LEU A 188 4.30 11.28 8.17
CA LEU A 188 3.58 12.52 8.52
C LEU A 188 2.97 13.21 7.29
N ASP A 189 3.71 13.24 6.17
CA ASP A 189 3.23 13.79 4.90
C ASP A 189 1.95 13.09 4.41
N ASP A 190 1.84 11.77 4.60
CA ASP A 190 0.69 11.00 4.16
C ASP A 190 -0.52 11.30 5.07
N LEU A 191 -0.30 11.46 6.37
CA LEU A 191 -1.33 11.88 7.31
C LEU A 191 -1.85 13.29 6.96
N VAL A 192 -0.95 14.25 6.73
CA VAL A 192 -1.30 15.62 6.32
C VAL A 192 -2.07 15.63 5.00
N ALA A 193 -1.57 14.91 3.99
CA ALA A 193 -2.25 14.80 2.70
C ALA A 193 -3.66 14.20 2.86
N SER A 194 -3.81 13.18 3.71
CA SER A 194 -5.12 12.57 3.98
C SER A 194 -6.10 13.51 4.67
N ALA A 195 -5.60 14.37 5.57
CA ALA A 195 -6.41 15.31 6.33
C ALA A 195 -7.01 16.42 5.46
N GLN A 196 -6.35 16.77 4.35
CA GLN A 196 -6.86 17.74 3.36
C GLN A 196 -8.13 17.28 2.65
N HIS A 197 -8.46 15.99 2.72
CA HIS A 197 -9.66 15.41 2.13
C HIS A 197 -10.81 15.23 3.14
N LEU A 198 -10.62 15.63 4.40
CA LEU A 198 -11.64 15.52 5.43
C LEU A 198 -12.53 16.77 5.48
N GLU A 199 -13.78 16.56 5.86
CA GLU A 199 -14.65 17.63 6.32
C GLU A 199 -14.13 18.19 7.65
N LEU A 200 -14.53 19.42 7.99
CA LEU A 200 -14.00 20.11 9.15
C LEU A 200 -14.29 19.38 10.47
N ASP A 201 -15.47 18.80 10.62
CA ASP A 201 -15.87 18.01 11.78
C ASP A 201 -15.05 16.72 11.91
N ASP A 202 -14.90 15.98 10.81
CA ASP A 202 -14.05 14.79 10.77
C ASP A 202 -12.58 15.10 11.09
N LEU A 203 -12.06 16.25 10.62
CA LEU A 203 -10.70 16.68 10.90
C LEU A 203 -10.50 16.97 12.40
N VAL A 204 -11.46 17.64 13.03
CA VAL A 204 -11.43 17.91 14.46
C VAL A 204 -11.45 16.60 15.25
N ASP A 205 -12.34 15.67 14.89
CA ASP A 205 -12.43 14.35 15.53
C ASP A 205 -11.14 13.53 15.33
N LEU A 206 -10.53 13.61 14.14
CA LEU A 206 -9.24 12.96 13.88
C LEU A 206 -8.13 13.53 14.77
N ILE A 207 -7.98 14.86 14.81
CA ILE A 207 -6.92 15.51 15.59
C ILE A 207 -7.05 15.17 17.09
N GLN A 208 -8.28 15.16 17.62
CA GLN A 208 -8.54 14.87 19.03
C GLN A 208 -8.33 13.39 19.37
N GLY A 209 -8.59 12.49 18.43
CA GLY A 209 -8.42 11.05 18.64
C GLY A 209 -7.05 10.50 18.25
N LEU A 210 -6.12 11.32 17.75
CA LEU A 210 -4.74 10.92 17.50
C LEU A 210 -3.87 11.07 18.76
N PRO A 211 -2.73 10.36 18.85
CA PRO A 211 -1.74 10.62 19.88
C PRO A 211 -1.32 12.09 19.86
N ALA A 212 -1.20 12.71 21.04
CA ALA A 212 -1.06 14.16 21.18
C ALA A 212 0.06 14.76 20.31
N GLU A 213 1.17 14.05 20.15
CA GLU A 213 2.28 14.47 19.29
C GLU A 213 1.89 14.49 17.80
N LEU A 214 1.21 13.44 17.31
CA LEU A 214 0.76 13.36 15.91
C LEU A 214 -0.35 14.38 15.62
N GLY A 215 -1.34 14.51 16.51
CA GLY A 215 -2.39 15.52 16.40
C GLY A 215 -1.84 16.95 16.37
N SER A 216 -0.85 17.25 17.24
CA SER A 216 -0.18 18.56 17.26
C SER A 216 0.60 18.83 15.98
N ARG A 217 1.34 17.84 15.46
CA ARG A 217 2.09 17.96 14.20
C ARG A 217 1.15 18.18 13.01
N LEU A 218 0.02 17.48 12.99
CA LEU A 218 -1.00 17.64 11.96
C LEU A 218 -1.59 19.07 11.97
N MET A 219 -1.93 19.58 13.15
CA MET A 219 -2.44 20.96 13.31
C MET A 219 -1.44 22.03 12.86
N GLN A 220 -0.13 21.81 13.04
CA GLN A 220 0.92 22.75 12.62
C GLN A 220 1.23 22.71 11.12
N SER A 221 0.83 21.63 10.44
CA SER A 221 1.19 21.35 9.04
C SER A 221 0.01 21.47 8.06
N ALA A 222 -1.22 21.59 8.58
CA ALA A 222 -2.44 21.84 7.84
C ALA A 222 -2.68 23.34 7.65
#